data_AF-A0ABD0R000-F1
#
_entry.id   AF-A0ABD0R000-F1
#
_cell.length_a   1.000
_cell.length_b   1.000
_cell.length_c   1.000
_cell.angle_alpha   90.00
_cell.angle_beta   90.00
_cell.angle_gamma   90.00
#
_symmetry.space_group_name_H-M   'P 1'
#
loop_
_entity.id
_entity.type
_entity.pdbx_description
1 polymer ?
#
loop_
_entity_poly.entity_id
_entity_poly.type
_entity_poly.pdbx_seq_one_letter_code
_entity_poly.pdbx_strand_id
1 'polypeptide(L)' 'IEWMKNQMIIGDDPKFRQINNQGICSLEIRKPGNFDGGVYTCRARNEHGEALVTCKLEVKRK' A
#
# COMPACT_ATOMS: atom_id res chain seq x y z
N ILE A 1 -5.38 3.63 8.98
CA ILE A 1 -4.32 2.96 8.19
C ILE A 1 -4.16 3.76 6.92
N GLU A 2 -2.93 4.10 6.56
CA GLU A 2 -2.62 4.83 5.34
C GLU A 2 -1.61 4.03 4.53
N TRP A 3 -1.88 3.87 3.25
CA TRP A 3 -0.97 3.21 2.31
C TRP A 3 -0.22 4.24 1.48
N MET A 4 1.07 3.99 1.26
CA MET A 4 1.93 4.83 0.45
C MET A 4 2.66 3.99 -0.59
N LYS A 5 2.89 4.55 -1.77
CA LYS A 5 3.78 4.02 -2.81
C LYS A 5 4.87 5.06 -3.08
N ASN A 6 6.13 4.67 -2.93
CA ASN A 6 7.29 5.55 -3.09
C ASN A 6 7.15 6.85 -2.28
N GLN A 7 6.73 6.71 -1.02
CA GLN A 7 6.45 7.81 -0.08
C GLN A 7 5.28 8.75 -0.45
N MET A 8 4.57 8.49 -1.55
CA MET A 8 3.34 9.21 -1.90
C MET A 8 2.13 8.45 -1.39
N ILE A 9 1.20 9.16 -0.74
CA ILE A 9 -0.06 8.59 -0.23
C ILE A 9 -0.88 8.06 -1.41
N ILE A 10 -1.35 6.82 -1.27
CA ILE A 10 -2.33 6.22 -2.18
C ILE A 10 -3.70 6.76 -1.77
N GLY A 11 -4.20 7.73 -2.54
CA GLY A 11 -5.52 8.31 -2.34
C GLY A 11 -6.66 7.42 -2.82
N ASP A 12 -7.78 8.04 -3.18
CA ASP A 12 -8.93 7.36 -3.77
C ASP A 12 -8.67 7.10 -5.27
N ASP A 13 -7.96 6.00 -5.54
CA ASP A 13 -7.70 5.50 -6.89
C ASP A 13 -8.33 4.11 -7.02
N PRO A 14 -9.27 3.89 -7.97
CA PRO A 14 -9.98 2.61 -8.14
C PRO A 14 -9.06 1.42 -8.49
N LYS A 15 -7.81 1.69 -8.87
CA LYS A 15 -6.75 0.68 -9.02
C LYS A 15 -6.37 0.01 -7.71
N PHE A 16 -6.43 0.77 -6.60
CA PHE A 16 -6.01 0.31 -5.30
C PHE A 16 -7.22 0.07 -4.42
N ARG A 17 -7.34 -1.14 -3.86
CA ARG A 17 -8.38 -1.45 -2.88
C ARG A 17 -7.74 -1.69 -1.52
N GLN A 18 -8.00 -0.77 -0.60
CA GLN A 18 -7.55 -0.86 0.79
C GLN A 18 -8.59 -1.64 1.59
N ILE A 19 -8.15 -2.68 2.32
CA ILE A 19 -9.01 -3.53 3.15
C ILE A 19 -8.45 -3.49 4.56
N ASN A 20 -9.29 -3.19 5.54
CA ASN A 20 -8.96 -3.29 6.95
C ASN A 20 -10.05 -4.09 7.64
N ASN A 21 -9.73 -5.31 8.06
CA ASN A 21 -10.67 -6.20 8.72
C ASN A 21 -9.99 -6.91 9.90
N GLN A 22 -10.55 -6.74 11.11
CA GLN A 22 -10.11 -7.43 12.33
C GLN A 22 -8.59 -7.36 12.57
N GLY A 23 -7.99 -6.18 12.37
CA GLY A 23 -6.56 -5.96 12.60
C GLY A 23 -5.65 -6.36 11.44
N ILE A 24 -6.18 -6.96 10.37
CA ILE A 24 -5.44 -7.26 9.13
C ILE A 24 -5.66 -6.12 8.13
N CYS A 25 -4.55 -5.52 7.69
CA CYS A 25 -4.53 -4.45 6.72
C CYS A 25 -3.93 -4.95 5.41
N SER A 26 -4.70 -4.90 4.33
CA SER A 26 -4.30 -5.39 3.02
C SER A 26 -4.47 -4.31 1.95
N LEU A 27 -3.56 -4.28 0.98
CA LEU A 27 -3.65 -3.46 -0.23
C LEU A 27 -3.71 -4.38 -1.45
N GLU A 28 -4.79 -4.29 -2.21
CA GLU A 28 -4.94 -5.00 -3.49
C GLU A 28 -4.68 -4.05 -4.65
N ILE A 29 -3.87 -4.48 -5.63
CA ILE A 29 -3.59 -3.74 -6.86
C ILE A 29 -4.31 -4.42 -8.03
N ARG A 30 -5.31 -3.74 -8.59
CA ARG A 30 -6.13 -4.26 -9.69
C ARG A 30 -5.43 -4.01 -11.03
N LYS A 31 -5.47 -5.02 -11.91
CA LYS A 31 -4.85 -4.99 -13.25
C LYS A 31 -3.40 -4.45 -13.19
N PRO A 32 -2.49 -5.14 -12.48
CA PRO A 32 -1.13 -4.65 -12.30
C PRO A 32 -0.40 -4.54 -13.63
N GLY A 33 0.40 -3.49 -13.77
CA GLY A 33 1.25 -3.21 -14.92
C GLY A 33 2.64 -2.77 -14.48
N ASN A 34 3.52 -2.53 -15.45
CA ASN A 34 4.94 -2.25 -15.21
C ASN A 34 5.20 -1.05 -14.27
N PHE A 35 4.28 -0.10 -14.24
CA PHE A 35 4.37 1.08 -13.37
C PHE A 35 4.01 0.80 -11.92
N ASP A 36 3.46 -0.37 -11.59
CA ASP A 36 3.10 -0.73 -10.20
C ASP A 36 4.29 -1.23 -9.40
N GLY A 37 5.44 -1.48 -10.04
CA GLY A 37 6.68 -1.69 -9.30
C GLY A 37 6.98 -0.50 -8.39
N GLY A 38 7.47 -0.77 -7.19
CA GLY A 38 7.79 0.28 -6.23
C GLY A 38 7.89 -0.20 -4.79
N VAL A 39 8.17 0.74 -3.90
CA VAL A 39 8.21 0.51 -2.46
C VAL A 39 6.86 0.89 -1.87
N TYR A 40 6.16 -0.08 -1.29
CA TYR A 40 4.88 0.11 -0.64
C TYR A 40 5.07 0.15 0.87
N THR A 41 4.41 1.09 1.53
CA THR A 41 4.43 1.21 2.99
C THR A 41 3.03 1.30 3.54
N CYS A 42 2.74 0.50 4.56
CA CYS A 42 1.54 0.61 5.39
C CYS A 42 1.89 1.36 6.67
N ARG A 43 1.16 2.44 6.94
CA ARG A 43 1.31 3.28 8.14
C ARG A 43 0.08 3.13 9.03
N ALA A 44 0.28 2.65 10.24
CA ALA A 44 -0.70 2.65 11.31
C ALA A 44 -0.35 3.76 12.30
N ARG A 45 -1.28 4.70 12.54
CA ARG A 45 -1.08 5.82 13.48
C ARG A 45 -2.29 5.92 14.42
N ASN A 46 -2.01 6.19 15.69
CA ASN A 46 -2.99 6.57 16.71
C ASN A 46 -2.43 7.73 17.57
N GLU A 47 -3.15 8.12 18.62
CA GLU A 47 -2.74 9.22 19.51
C GLU A 47 -1.43 8.94 20.29
N HIS A 48 -1.02 7.68 20.38
CA HIS A 48 0.16 7.25 21.14
C HIS A 48 1.39 7.03 20.25
N GLY A 49 1.26 7.06 18.92
CA GLY A 49 2.38 6.94 18.01
C GLY A 49 2.03 6.34 16.66
N GLU A 50 3.05 5.82 15.99
CA GLU A 50 2.92 5.19 14.68
C GLU A 50 3.81 3.96 14.51
N ALA A 51 3.36 3.06 13.64
CA ALA A 51 4.09 1.90 13.17
C ALA A 51 4.06 1.85 11.65
N LEU A 52 5.18 1.42 11.06
CA LEU A 52 5.40 1.36 9.61
C LEU A 52 5.87 -0.03 9.22
N VAL A 53 5.33 -0.57 8.13
CA VAL A 53 5.88 -1.76 7.47
C VAL A 53 6.04 -1.49 5.98
N THR A 54 7.20 -1.87 5.43
CA THR A 54 7.58 -1.56 4.06
C THR A 54 7.93 -2.83 3.30
N CYS A 55 7.48 -2.93 2.05
CA CYS A 55 7.87 -3.99 1.13
C CYS A 55 8.15 -3.44 -0.27
N LYS A 56 8.99 -4.13 -1.04
CA LYS A 56 9.28 -3.80 -2.43
C LYS A 56 8.50 -4.75 -3.35
N LEU A 57 7.69 -4.19 -4.25
CA LEU A 57 7.00 -4.94 -5.30
C LEU A 57 7.80 -4.85 -6.59
N GLU A 58 8.18 -6.01 -7.13
CA GLU A 58 8.84 -6.13 -8.43
C GLU A 58 7.86 -6.71 -9.46
N VAL A 59 7.64 -5.99 -10.56
CA VAL A 59 6.80 -6.45 -11.67
C VAL A 59 7.70 -6.99 -12.77
N LYS A 60 7.64 -8.30 -13.02
CA LYS A 60 8.37 -8.92 -14.13
C LYS A 60 7.70 -8.53 -15.45
N ARG A 61 8.51 -8.07 -16.40
CA ARG A 61 8.07 -7.95 -17.80
C ARG A 61 7.83 -9.35 -18.36
N LYS A 62 6.76 -9.52 -19.12
CA LYS A 62 6.58 -10.70 -19.97
C LYS A 62 7.51 -10.63 -21.17
#